data_AF-A0A4W5JM70-F1
#
_entry.id   AF-A0A4W5JM70-F1
#
_cell.length_a   1.000
_cell.length_b   1.000
_cell.length_c   1.000
_cell.angle_alpha   90.00
_cell.angle_beta   90.00
_cell.angle_gamma   90.00
#
_symmetry.space_group_name_H-M   'P 1'
#
loop_
_entity.id
_entity.type
_entity.pdbx_description
1 polymer ?
#
loop_
_entity_poly.entity_id
_entity_poly.type
_entity_poly.pdbx_seq_one_letter_code
_entity_poly.pdbx_strand_id
1 'polypeptide(L)'
;MVYVWFHPNITGIEAEQLLLTRGVHGSFLARPSKSNPGDFTLSIRRNNEVTHIKIQNSGDYYDLYGGEKFATLAELVQYYTEQHDLLRERNGDLIELKYPLNCKDPTSERWYHGHLSGRDAEKLLMDKGKPGSFLVRESQSKPGDFVLSVLTNEEKYENVDRKTKVTHVMIRYQDGKYDVGGGERFDTLADLVDHYKKNPMVEKSGIVVHLKQPFNATRINAANIENRVKELNKVADNSEKPKQGFWEEFEVLQQQECKLLYPRKEGQRAENKSKNRYKNILPFDTTRVEIREADTDVPGSDYINANYIRSMHEEGRHVEEGKVFIATQGCLQNTVVDFWKMVYQENTHVIVMTTKEMERGRNKCVRYWPDLNATKEFGKVSVKNVEECPAQDYILRELEVTRLDRRELVRYIWHYQYLSWPDHGVPNEPGGVLSFLEQVNRTQSAIPDTGPIVVHYATPLQALLT
;
A
#
# COMPACT_ATOMS: atom_id res chain seq x y z
N MET A 1 -14.69 13.62 4.13
CA MET A 1 -14.20 12.27 4.46
C MET A 1 -15.17 11.67 5.49
N VAL A 2 -15.61 10.42 5.38
CA VAL A 2 -16.38 9.67 6.42
C VAL A 2 -15.97 8.20 6.38
N TYR A 3 -15.60 7.60 7.48
CA TYR A 3 -14.33 6.91 7.53
C TYR A 3 -14.48 5.43 7.80
N VAL A 4 -13.55 4.66 7.24
CA VAL A 4 -13.40 3.22 7.48
C VAL A 4 -13.40 2.82 8.96
N TRP A 5 -13.11 3.73 9.90
CA TRP A 5 -13.20 3.48 11.35
C TRP A 5 -14.61 3.50 11.95
N PHE A 6 -15.66 3.79 11.17
CA PHE A 6 -17.03 3.79 11.66
C PHE A 6 -17.69 2.42 11.48
N HIS A 7 -18.18 1.82 12.57
CA HIS A 7 -18.82 0.51 12.60
C HIS A 7 -20.31 0.69 12.91
N PRO A 8 -21.21 0.59 11.92
CA PRO A 8 -22.61 0.96 12.10
C PRO A 8 -23.39 0.00 13.00
N ASN A 9 -22.98 -1.27 13.10
CA ASN A 9 -23.83 -2.34 13.62
C ASN A 9 -23.25 -3.08 14.85
N ILE A 10 -22.18 -2.57 15.48
CA ILE A 10 -21.52 -3.27 16.59
C ILE A 10 -21.91 -2.70 17.97
N THR A 11 -21.96 -3.56 18.98
CA THR A 11 -22.13 -3.24 20.39
C THR A 11 -20.83 -2.71 21.02
N GLY A 12 -20.92 -2.21 22.26
CA GLY A 12 -19.73 -1.92 23.07
C GLY A 12 -18.85 -3.13 23.29
N ILE A 13 -19.45 -4.27 23.65
CA ILE A 13 -18.73 -5.52 23.91
C ILE A 13 -18.01 -6.01 22.64
N GLU A 14 -18.67 -5.99 21.49
CA GLU A 14 -18.04 -6.37 20.20
C GLU A 14 -16.92 -5.40 19.82
N ALA A 15 -17.09 -4.09 20.09
CA ALA A 15 -16.04 -3.11 19.87
C ALA A 15 -14.81 -3.35 20.76
N GLU A 16 -15.00 -3.66 22.04
CA GLU A 16 -13.91 -4.03 22.95
C GLU A 16 -13.16 -5.26 22.44
N GLN A 17 -13.90 -6.32 22.10
CA GLN A 17 -13.32 -7.54 21.55
C GLN A 17 -12.51 -7.27 20.27
N LEU A 18 -13.06 -6.49 19.33
CA LEU A 18 -12.36 -6.13 18.09
C LEU A 18 -11.08 -5.34 18.36
N LEU A 19 -11.12 -4.36 19.25
CA LEU A 19 -9.97 -3.53 19.59
C LEU A 19 -8.88 -4.34 20.32
N LEU A 20 -9.25 -5.22 21.25
CA LEU A 20 -8.31 -6.06 21.99
C LEU A 20 -7.69 -7.17 21.13
N THR A 21 -8.44 -7.72 20.18
CA THR A 21 -7.95 -8.82 19.33
C THR A 21 -7.21 -8.35 18.09
N ARG A 22 -7.59 -7.20 17.50
CA ARG A 22 -7.06 -6.74 16.20
C ARG A 22 -6.37 -5.38 16.25
N GLY A 23 -6.63 -4.58 17.27
CA GLY A 23 -5.99 -3.27 17.45
C GLY A 23 -4.67 -3.36 18.18
N VAL A 24 -3.98 -2.23 18.25
CA VAL A 24 -2.82 -1.95 19.11
C VAL A 24 -3.12 -0.72 19.99
N HIS A 25 -2.21 -0.35 20.90
CA HIS A 25 -2.36 0.90 21.67
C HIS A 25 -2.61 2.10 20.73
N GLY A 26 -3.61 2.93 21.07
CA GLY A 26 -4.04 4.07 20.24
C GLY A 26 -4.96 3.68 19.07
N SER A 27 -5.36 2.40 18.95
CA SER A 27 -6.37 2.00 17.98
C SER A 27 -7.75 2.48 18.40
N PHE A 28 -8.56 2.93 17.43
CA PHE A 28 -9.89 3.46 17.73
C PHE A 28 -10.92 3.09 16.66
N LEU A 29 -12.19 3.11 17.06
CA LEU A 29 -13.34 3.04 16.15
C LEU A 29 -14.49 3.87 16.71
N ALA A 30 -15.39 4.32 15.83
CA ALA A 30 -16.64 4.94 16.25
C ALA A 30 -17.84 4.07 15.88
N ARG A 31 -18.91 4.14 16.65
CA ARG A 31 -20.13 3.35 16.45
C ARG A 31 -21.35 4.08 16.98
N PRO A 32 -22.58 3.74 16.55
CA PRO A 32 -23.79 4.22 17.20
C PRO A 32 -23.86 3.82 18.68
N SER A 33 -24.47 4.68 19.49
CA SER A 33 -24.73 4.41 20.89
C SER A 33 -25.98 3.54 21.05
N LYS A 34 -25.84 2.36 21.67
CA LYS A 34 -26.99 1.51 22.03
C LYS A 34 -27.70 1.98 23.29
N SER A 35 -26.98 2.64 24.21
CA SER A 35 -27.57 3.13 25.46
C SER A 35 -28.35 4.43 25.28
N ASN A 36 -28.03 5.22 24.26
CA ASN A 36 -28.73 6.47 23.92
C ASN A 36 -28.91 6.55 22.40
N PRO A 37 -30.07 6.10 21.87
CA PRO A 37 -30.35 6.17 20.43
C PRO A 37 -30.24 7.60 19.89
N GLY A 38 -29.54 7.79 18.78
CA GLY A 38 -29.25 9.09 18.17
C GLY A 38 -27.83 9.60 18.44
N ASP A 39 -27.23 9.19 19.56
CA ASP A 39 -25.84 9.49 19.92
C ASP A 39 -24.84 8.46 19.34
N PHE A 40 -23.55 8.79 19.44
CA PHE A 40 -22.45 7.92 19.01
C PHE A 40 -21.50 7.61 20.17
N THR A 41 -20.60 6.66 19.96
CA THR A 41 -19.56 6.28 20.92
C THR A 41 -18.24 6.07 20.20
N LEU A 42 -17.19 6.74 20.67
CA LEU A 42 -15.81 6.52 20.25
C LEU A 42 -15.17 5.50 21.21
N SER A 43 -14.74 4.36 20.68
CA SER A 43 -14.14 3.27 21.45
C SER A 43 -12.65 3.22 21.12
N ILE A 44 -11.79 3.24 22.13
CA ILE A 44 -10.35 3.48 21.98
C ILE A 44 -9.57 2.48 22.82
N ARG A 45 -8.60 1.79 22.23
CA ARG A 45 -7.69 0.89 22.94
C ARG A 45 -6.55 1.67 23.57
N ARG A 46 -6.41 1.55 24.88
CA ARG A 46 -5.30 2.07 25.67
C ARG A 46 -4.59 0.90 26.33
N ASN A 47 -3.41 0.56 25.84
CA ASN A 47 -2.64 -0.60 26.28
C ASN A 47 -3.48 -1.89 26.16
N ASN A 48 -3.90 -2.46 27.29
CA ASN A 48 -4.70 -3.69 27.38
C ASN A 48 -6.16 -3.42 27.77
N GLU A 49 -6.60 -2.17 27.78
CA GLU A 49 -7.97 -1.77 28.12
C GLU A 49 -8.61 -0.99 26.97
N VAL A 50 -9.94 -0.90 27.01
CA VAL A 50 -10.73 -0.14 26.04
C VAL A 50 -11.57 0.88 26.78
N THR A 51 -11.47 2.15 26.35
CA THR A 51 -12.25 3.25 26.88
C THR A 51 -13.35 3.63 25.88
N HIS A 52 -14.55 3.91 26.39
CA HIS A 52 -15.69 4.37 25.59
C HIS A 52 -16.02 5.81 25.92
N ILE A 53 -15.97 6.67 24.91
CA ILE A 53 -16.23 8.11 25.03
C ILE A 53 -17.54 8.41 24.28
N LYS A 54 -18.52 8.98 24.98
CA LYS A 54 -19.82 9.33 24.40
C LYS A 54 -19.70 10.57 23.51
N ILE A 55 -20.25 10.50 22.31
CA ILE A 55 -20.40 11.63 21.38
C ILE A 55 -21.89 11.96 21.32
N GLN A 56 -22.26 13.19 21.69
CA GLN A 56 -23.64 13.64 21.60
C GLN A 56 -23.92 14.16 20.19
N ASN A 57 -25.13 13.93 19.71
CA ASN A 57 -25.64 14.48 18.46
C ASN A 57 -26.93 15.26 18.73
N SER A 58 -26.85 16.58 18.67
CA SER A 58 -27.99 17.48 18.90
C SER A 58 -28.91 17.61 17.68
N GLY A 59 -28.50 17.09 16.53
CA GLY A 59 -29.11 17.35 15.22
C GLY A 59 -28.44 18.49 14.45
N ASP A 60 -27.79 19.43 15.17
CA ASP A 60 -27.08 20.59 14.59
C ASP A 60 -25.56 20.43 14.62
N TYR A 61 -25.02 19.67 15.59
CA TYR A 61 -23.59 19.46 15.76
C TYR A 61 -23.29 18.19 16.56
N TYR A 62 -22.01 17.77 16.52
CA TYR A 62 -21.43 16.67 17.26
C TYR A 62 -20.44 17.21 18.30
N ASP A 63 -20.51 16.74 19.54
CA ASP A 63 -19.57 17.13 20.59
C ASP A 63 -19.19 15.98 21.54
N LEU A 64 -18.01 16.13 22.13
CA LEU A 64 -17.46 15.23 23.13
C LEU A 64 -17.55 15.88 24.51
N TYR A 65 -18.47 15.40 25.36
CA TYR A 65 -18.59 15.83 26.77
C TYR A 65 -18.60 17.36 26.98
N GLY A 66 -19.25 18.15 26.12
CA GLY A 66 -19.29 19.62 26.25
C GLY A 66 -18.01 20.35 25.85
N GLY A 67 -17.13 19.69 25.09
CA GLY A 67 -15.95 20.29 24.45
C GLY A 67 -16.27 21.02 23.14
N GLU A 68 -15.32 20.97 22.21
CA GLU A 68 -15.48 21.56 20.87
C GLU A 68 -16.65 20.93 20.09
N LYS A 69 -17.28 21.73 19.23
CA LYS A 69 -18.46 21.33 18.43
C LYS A 69 -18.09 21.21 16.97
N PHE A 70 -18.56 20.13 16.33
CA PHE A 70 -18.22 19.80 14.94
C PHE A 70 -19.47 19.62 14.10
N ALA A 71 -19.43 19.99 12.82
CA ALA A 71 -20.59 19.84 11.93
C ALA A 71 -20.79 18.36 11.53
N THR A 72 -19.73 17.57 11.55
CA THR A 72 -19.76 16.15 11.21
C THR A 72 -18.90 15.32 12.18
N LEU A 73 -19.28 14.06 12.41
CA LEU A 73 -18.46 13.07 13.15
C LEU A 73 -17.04 12.95 12.57
N ALA A 74 -16.93 13.28 11.29
CA ALA A 74 -15.73 13.32 10.50
C ALA A 74 -14.67 14.29 11.00
N GLU A 75 -15.06 15.55 11.04
CA GLU A 75 -14.24 16.66 11.49
C GLU A 75 -13.84 16.46 12.94
N LEU A 76 -14.75 15.94 13.77
CA LEU A 76 -14.48 15.60 15.17
C LEU A 76 -13.30 14.63 15.29
N VAL A 77 -13.36 13.49 14.62
CA VAL A 77 -12.27 12.51 14.71
C VAL A 77 -10.99 13.03 14.07
N GLN A 78 -11.08 13.72 12.93
CA GLN A 78 -9.91 14.31 12.28
C GLN A 78 -9.20 15.30 13.22
N TYR A 79 -9.95 16.19 13.87
CA TYR A 79 -9.43 17.16 14.82
C TYR A 79 -8.63 16.50 15.95
N TYR A 80 -9.20 15.48 16.61
CA TYR A 80 -8.51 14.77 17.70
C TYR A 80 -7.44 13.78 17.23
N THR A 81 -7.42 13.43 15.94
CA THR A 81 -6.33 12.66 15.32
C THR A 81 -5.15 13.57 14.98
N GLU A 82 -5.38 14.83 14.62
CA GLU A 82 -4.32 15.79 14.31
C GLU A 82 -3.79 16.51 15.57
N GLN A 83 -4.61 16.66 16.60
CA GLN A 83 -4.29 17.36 17.85
C GLN A 83 -4.22 16.38 19.05
N HIS A 84 -3.17 15.57 19.09
CA HIS A 84 -3.01 14.46 20.04
C HIS A 84 -3.06 14.87 21.53
N ASP A 85 -2.82 16.13 21.87
CA ASP A 85 -2.71 16.60 23.27
C ASP A 85 -4.05 17.01 23.93
N LEU A 86 -5.14 17.03 23.16
CA LEU A 86 -6.41 17.64 23.56
C LEU A 86 -7.43 16.66 24.15
N LEU A 87 -7.39 15.38 23.78
CA LEU A 87 -8.36 14.41 24.27
C LEU A 87 -7.86 13.78 25.57
N ARG A 88 -8.61 13.99 26.66
CA ARG A 88 -8.24 13.53 28.01
C ARG A 88 -9.38 12.82 28.73
N GLU A 89 -9.03 11.88 29.59
CA GLU A 89 -9.98 11.25 30.51
C GLU A 89 -10.25 12.15 31.73
N ARG A 90 -11.29 11.82 32.51
CA ARG A 90 -11.65 12.53 33.76
C ARG A 90 -10.54 12.54 34.80
N ASN A 91 -9.63 11.58 34.77
CA ASN A 91 -8.45 11.51 35.65
C ASN A 91 -7.26 12.34 35.13
N GLY A 92 -7.37 12.96 33.95
CA GLY A 92 -6.34 13.79 33.32
C GLY A 92 -5.43 13.06 32.32
N ASP A 93 -5.56 11.74 32.18
CA ASP A 93 -4.74 10.94 31.27
C ASP A 93 -5.01 11.30 29.81
N LEU A 94 -3.94 11.29 29.00
CA LEU A 94 -4.03 11.53 27.56
C LEU A 94 -4.65 10.32 26.84
N ILE A 95 -5.50 10.62 25.86
CA ILE A 95 -6.11 9.63 24.97
C ILE A 95 -5.68 9.94 23.54
N GLU A 96 -4.89 9.04 22.96
CA GLU A 96 -4.37 9.21 21.60
C GLU A 96 -5.23 8.43 20.59
N LEU A 97 -5.65 9.12 19.52
CA LEU A 97 -6.23 8.50 18.33
C LEU A 97 -5.15 8.31 17.27
N LYS A 98 -4.55 7.12 17.19
CA LYS A 98 -3.44 6.82 16.27
C LYS A 98 -3.85 5.95 15.10
N TYR A 99 -4.53 4.84 15.37
CA TYR A 99 -4.77 3.80 14.36
C TYR A 99 -6.27 3.53 14.17
N PRO A 100 -6.90 4.00 13.09
CA PRO A 100 -8.30 3.69 12.83
C PRO A 100 -8.48 2.18 12.61
N LEU A 101 -9.32 1.53 13.42
CA LEU A 101 -9.67 0.13 13.25
C LEU A 101 -10.81 0.01 12.24
N ASN A 102 -10.47 -0.43 11.03
CA ASN A 102 -11.42 -0.40 9.92
C ASN A 102 -12.56 -1.44 10.06
N CYS A 103 -13.79 -1.00 9.77
CA CYS A 103 -14.95 -1.85 9.57
C CYS A 103 -14.70 -2.82 8.41
N LYS A 104 -15.20 -4.05 8.53
CA LYS A 104 -15.15 -5.01 7.42
C LYS A 104 -16.00 -4.47 6.28
N ASP A 105 -15.50 -4.60 5.05
CA ASP A 105 -16.27 -4.27 3.87
C ASP A 105 -17.58 -5.07 3.86
N PRO A 106 -18.72 -4.46 3.49
CA PRO A 106 -20.02 -5.12 3.42
C PRO A 106 -20.11 -6.16 2.30
N THR A 107 -19.12 -6.19 1.41
CA THR A 107 -19.03 -7.15 0.29
C THR A 107 -17.58 -7.35 -0.14
N SER A 108 -17.26 -8.51 -0.73
CA SER A 108 -15.98 -8.80 -1.38
C SER A 108 -15.92 -8.33 -2.83
N GLU A 109 -17.05 -7.89 -3.38
CA GLU A 109 -17.23 -7.55 -4.79
C GLU A 109 -16.30 -6.41 -5.26
N ARG A 110 -15.71 -6.59 -6.45
CA ARG A 110 -14.70 -5.66 -7.00
C ARG A 110 -15.25 -4.27 -7.33
N TRP A 111 -16.56 -4.12 -7.56
CA TRP A 111 -17.21 -2.83 -7.83
C TRP A 111 -17.46 -2.00 -6.57
N TYR A 112 -17.13 -2.51 -5.38
CA TYR A 112 -17.21 -1.76 -4.14
C TYR A 112 -15.93 -0.97 -3.89
N HIS A 113 -16.05 0.35 -3.79
CA HIS A 113 -14.92 1.28 -3.58
C HIS A 113 -14.77 1.72 -2.13
N GLY A 114 -15.64 1.22 -1.24
CA GLY A 114 -15.68 1.66 0.15
C GLY A 114 -15.87 3.17 0.24
N HIS A 115 -14.97 3.80 0.99
CA HIS A 115 -14.97 5.26 1.08
C HIS A 115 -14.45 5.94 -0.20
N LEU A 116 -15.36 6.41 -1.04
CA LEU A 116 -15.07 7.24 -2.21
C LEU A 116 -16.05 8.43 -2.18
N SER A 117 -15.55 9.65 -2.39
CA SER A 117 -16.44 10.82 -2.41
C SER A 117 -17.32 10.82 -3.67
N GLY A 118 -18.44 11.53 -3.64
CA GLY A 118 -19.26 11.71 -4.85
C GLY A 118 -18.45 12.33 -5.99
N ARG A 119 -17.71 13.40 -5.67
CA ARG A 119 -16.84 14.11 -6.62
C ARG A 119 -15.74 13.24 -7.21
N ASP A 120 -15.09 12.41 -6.40
CA ASP A 120 -14.03 11.51 -6.87
C ASP A 120 -14.61 10.35 -7.70
N ALA A 121 -15.77 9.84 -7.31
CA ALA A 121 -16.51 8.85 -8.09
C ALA A 121 -16.90 9.40 -9.47
N GLU A 122 -17.39 10.64 -9.52
CA GLU A 122 -17.69 11.32 -10.78
C GLU A 122 -16.44 11.43 -11.66
N LYS A 123 -15.34 11.94 -11.09
CA LYS A 123 -14.05 12.07 -11.79
C LYS A 123 -13.56 10.72 -12.35
N LEU A 124 -13.55 9.67 -11.52
CA LEU A 124 -13.09 8.34 -11.93
C LEU A 124 -13.95 7.74 -13.06
N LEU A 125 -15.27 7.84 -12.92
CA LEU A 125 -16.21 7.34 -13.92
C LEU A 125 -16.12 8.15 -15.22
N MET A 126 -15.97 9.47 -15.17
CA MET A 126 -15.81 10.31 -16.36
C MET A 126 -14.48 10.07 -17.07
N ASP A 127 -13.38 9.95 -16.32
CA ASP A 127 -12.03 9.84 -16.88
C ASP A 127 -11.77 8.44 -17.50
N LYS A 128 -12.32 7.40 -16.89
CA LYS A 128 -11.97 5.99 -17.20
C LYS A 128 -13.16 5.08 -17.47
N GLY A 129 -14.37 5.51 -17.12
CA GLY A 129 -15.59 4.72 -17.30
C GLY A 129 -16.12 4.78 -18.74
N LYS A 130 -17.06 3.88 -19.02
CA LYS A 130 -17.86 3.89 -20.26
C LYS A 130 -19.34 3.97 -19.87
N PRO A 131 -20.25 4.44 -20.75
CA PRO A 131 -21.67 4.45 -20.43
C PRO A 131 -22.17 3.09 -19.92
N GLY A 132 -22.86 3.09 -18.79
CA GLY A 132 -23.25 1.92 -18.01
C GLY A 132 -22.19 1.40 -17.02
N SER A 133 -21.04 2.06 -16.89
CA SER A 133 -20.07 1.79 -15.84
C SER A 133 -20.62 2.21 -14.50
N PHE A 134 -20.53 1.33 -13.50
CA PHE A 134 -21.04 1.61 -12.16
C PHE A 134 -20.05 1.23 -11.06
N LEU A 135 -20.17 1.91 -9.93
CA LEU A 135 -19.50 1.56 -8.68
C LEU A 135 -20.43 1.78 -7.49
N VAL A 136 -20.18 1.08 -6.40
CA VAL A 136 -20.84 1.34 -5.11
C VAL A 136 -19.82 1.87 -4.13
N ARG A 137 -20.23 2.89 -3.38
CA ARG A 137 -19.43 3.59 -2.38
C ARG A 137 -20.27 3.86 -1.15
N GLU A 138 -19.63 4.18 -0.04
CA GLU A 138 -20.32 4.63 1.17
C GLU A 138 -20.96 6.01 0.96
N SER A 139 -22.08 6.25 1.64
CA SER A 139 -22.73 7.55 1.67
C SER A 139 -21.99 8.50 2.60
N GLN A 140 -21.60 9.66 2.09
CA GLN A 140 -20.96 10.72 2.89
C GLN A 140 -21.99 11.57 3.65
N SER A 141 -23.21 11.68 3.13
CA SER A 141 -24.26 12.50 3.75
C SER A 141 -25.03 11.76 4.84
N LYS A 142 -25.09 10.43 4.77
CA LYS A 142 -25.80 9.59 5.75
C LYS A 142 -24.97 8.36 6.13
N PRO A 143 -24.23 8.41 7.26
CA PRO A 143 -23.40 7.30 7.71
C PRO A 143 -24.20 6.00 7.87
N GLY A 144 -23.64 4.88 7.39
CA GLY A 144 -24.28 3.56 7.36
C GLY A 144 -25.06 3.26 6.08
N ASP A 145 -25.41 4.27 5.28
CA ASP A 145 -25.99 4.09 3.95
C ASP A 145 -24.89 4.05 2.86
N PHE A 146 -25.28 3.68 1.64
CA PHE A 146 -24.40 3.53 0.47
C PHE A 146 -24.93 4.34 -0.71
N VAL A 147 -24.11 4.48 -1.75
CA VAL A 147 -24.48 5.16 -3.00
C VAL A 147 -24.00 4.34 -4.18
N LEU A 148 -24.92 4.02 -5.08
CA LEU A 148 -24.63 3.46 -6.41
C LEU A 148 -24.41 4.61 -7.38
N SER A 149 -23.19 4.74 -7.89
CA SER A 149 -22.80 5.79 -8.84
C SER A 149 -22.65 5.18 -10.22
N VAL A 150 -23.35 5.71 -11.22
CA VAL A 150 -23.47 5.12 -12.55
C VAL A 150 -23.21 6.18 -13.61
N LEU A 151 -22.31 5.90 -14.55
CA LEU A 151 -22.11 6.74 -15.73
C LEU A 151 -23.25 6.50 -16.72
N THR A 152 -24.17 7.45 -16.86
CA THR A 152 -25.31 7.40 -17.77
C THR A 152 -25.08 8.30 -18.98
N ASN A 153 -25.79 8.01 -20.07
CA ASN A 153 -25.92 8.93 -21.19
C ASN A 153 -27.17 9.77 -20.98
N GLU A 154 -27.09 11.08 -21.17
CA GLU A 154 -28.31 11.86 -21.40
C GLU A 154 -28.85 11.52 -22.80
N GLU A 155 -30.12 11.13 -22.89
CA GLU A 155 -30.82 11.05 -24.16
C GLU A 155 -31.16 12.47 -24.63
N LYS A 156 -30.82 12.81 -25.88
CA LYS A 156 -31.03 14.15 -26.45
C LYS A 156 -32.51 14.42 -26.75
N TYR A 157 -32.95 15.64 -26.47
CA TYR A 157 -33.73 16.42 -27.43
C TYR A 157 -32.76 17.16 -28.37
N GLU A 158 -32.96 17.00 -29.67
CA GLU A 158 -32.28 17.56 -30.86
C GLU A 158 -30.92 18.31 -30.73
N ASN A 159 -29.92 17.80 -31.48
CA ASN A 159 -28.77 18.54 -32.05
C ASN A 159 -27.68 19.19 -31.16
N VAL A 160 -27.37 18.69 -29.95
CA VAL A 160 -26.10 19.03 -29.24
C VAL A 160 -25.47 17.79 -28.61
N ASP A 161 -24.17 17.53 -28.79
CA ASP A 161 -23.42 16.31 -28.44
C ASP A 161 -23.90 15.49 -27.22
N ARG A 162 -23.84 14.16 -27.30
CA ARG A 162 -24.23 13.24 -26.21
C ARG A 162 -23.39 13.53 -24.97
N LYS A 163 -23.98 14.19 -23.98
CA LYS A 163 -23.30 14.48 -22.72
C LYS A 163 -23.48 13.30 -21.78
N THR A 164 -22.37 12.73 -21.33
CA THR A 164 -22.36 11.74 -20.26
C THR A 164 -22.53 12.45 -18.92
N LYS A 165 -23.35 11.89 -18.02
CA LYS A 165 -23.49 12.35 -16.64
C LYS A 165 -23.33 11.19 -15.68
N VAL A 166 -22.97 11.47 -14.43
CA VAL A 166 -22.93 10.45 -13.38
C VAL A 166 -24.19 10.59 -12.55
N THR A 167 -24.98 9.52 -12.47
CA THR A 167 -26.18 9.45 -11.64
C THR A 167 -25.83 8.78 -10.33
N HIS A 168 -26.23 9.38 -9.21
CA HIS A 168 -26.04 8.83 -7.86
C HIS A 168 -27.38 8.36 -7.28
N VAL A 169 -27.49 7.07 -7.00
CA VAL A 169 -28.66 6.44 -6.38
C VAL A 169 -28.33 6.09 -4.94
N MET A 170 -29.11 6.60 -3.99
CA MET A 170 -28.95 6.29 -2.57
C MET A 170 -29.39 4.85 -2.31
N ILE A 171 -28.56 4.09 -1.61
CA ILE A 171 -28.88 2.76 -1.08
C ILE A 171 -28.97 2.88 0.45
N ARG A 172 -30.15 2.64 1.00
CA ARG A 172 -30.41 2.68 2.44
C ARG A 172 -30.15 1.32 3.06
N TYR A 173 -29.59 1.28 4.25
CA TYR A 173 -29.50 0.07 5.06
C TYR A 173 -30.41 0.19 6.29
N GLN A 174 -31.50 -0.59 6.31
CA GLN A 174 -32.53 -0.53 7.35
C GLN A 174 -32.97 -1.95 7.72
N ASP A 175 -33.10 -2.23 9.02
CA ASP A 175 -33.54 -3.51 9.55
C ASP A 175 -32.75 -4.73 9.01
N GLY A 176 -31.44 -4.54 8.78
CA GLY A 176 -30.56 -5.59 8.26
C GLY A 176 -30.64 -5.81 6.75
N LYS A 177 -31.38 -4.98 6.01
CA LYS A 177 -31.60 -5.11 4.56
C LYS A 177 -31.25 -3.83 3.80
N TYR A 178 -31.01 -3.96 2.51
CA TYR A 178 -30.66 -2.89 1.58
C TYR A 178 -31.80 -2.56 0.62
N ASP A 179 -32.05 -1.27 0.37
CA ASP A 179 -33.04 -0.80 -0.62
C ASP A 179 -32.65 0.55 -1.23
N VAL A 180 -33.30 0.99 -2.31
CA VAL A 180 -32.97 2.25 -3.03
C VAL A 180 -33.99 3.38 -2.85
N GLY A 181 -34.84 3.34 -1.82
CA GLY A 181 -35.90 4.34 -1.61
C GLY A 181 -37.32 3.76 -1.65
N GLY A 182 -37.50 2.58 -2.24
CA GLY A 182 -38.77 1.87 -2.39
C GLY A 182 -38.61 0.58 -3.20
N GLY A 183 -39.64 -0.25 -3.25
CA GLY A 183 -39.62 -1.55 -3.94
C GLY A 183 -39.08 -2.69 -3.08
N GLU A 184 -38.37 -3.62 -3.71
CA GLU A 184 -37.79 -4.80 -3.05
C GLU A 184 -36.66 -4.42 -2.08
N ARG A 185 -36.50 -5.25 -1.04
CA ARG A 185 -35.43 -5.15 -0.05
C ARG A 185 -34.54 -6.39 -0.16
N PHE A 186 -33.23 -6.19 -0.06
CA PHE A 186 -32.23 -7.23 -0.33
C PHE A 186 -31.40 -7.54 0.91
N ASP A 187 -30.94 -8.78 1.05
CA ASP A 187 -30.13 -9.20 2.19
C ASP A 187 -28.66 -8.76 2.04
N THR A 188 -28.17 -8.64 0.81
CA THR A 188 -26.80 -8.16 0.53
C THR A 188 -26.77 -7.07 -0.55
N LEU A 189 -25.70 -6.27 -0.55
CA LEU A 189 -25.44 -5.32 -1.64
C LEU A 189 -25.26 -6.01 -3.00
N ALA A 190 -24.76 -7.25 -3.01
CA ALA A 190 -24.59 -8.04 -4.22
C ALA A 190 -25.95 -8.41 -4.84
N ASP A 191 -26.90 -8.88 -4.02
CA ASP A 191 -28.25 -9.20 -4.48
C ASP A 191 -28.96 -7.97 -5.05
N LEU A 192 -28.81 -6.82 -4.37
CA LEU A 192 -29.35 -5.54 -4.84
C LEU A 192 -28.77 -5.18 -6.22
N VAL A 193 -27.45 -5.23 -6.38
CA VAL A 193 -26.79 -4.88 -7.64
C VAL A 193 -27.19 -5.86 -8.75
N ASP A 194 -27.24 -7.17 -8.48
CA ASP A 194 -27.59 -8.17 -9.47
C ASP A 194 -29.06 -8.09 -9.90
N HIS A 195 -29.96 -7.72 -9.00
CA HIS A 195 -31.34 -7.38 -9.34
C HIS A 195 -31.37 -6.19 -10.32
N TYR A 196 -30.71 -5.07 -9.99
CA TYR A 196 -30.76 -3.86 -10.82
C TYR A 196 -29.91 -3.92 -12.10
N LYS A 197 -29.01 -4.90 -12.24
CA LYS A 197 -28.39 -5.26 -13.53
C LYS A 197 -29.43 -5.83 -14.50
N LYS A 198 -30.36 -6.65 -14.00
CA LYS A 198 -31.41 -7.30 -14.80
C LYS A 198 -32.62 -6.39 -14.99
N ASN A 199 -32.92 -5.56 -13.99
CA ASN A 199 -34.07 -4.66 -13.95
C ASN A 199 -33.57 -3.21 -13.81
N PRO A 200 -33.23 -2.50 -14.91
CA PRO A 200 -32.69 -1.14 -14.84
C PRO A 200 -33.64 -0.15 -14.15
N MET A 201 -33.08 0.74 -13.33
CA MET A 201 -33.86 1.80 -12.67
C MET A 201 -34.19 2.93 -13.65
N VAL A 202 -35.25 3.69 -13.39
CA VAL A 202 -35.62 4.88 -14.17
C VAL A 202 -35.64 6.10 -13.25
N GLU A 203 -34.86 7.13 -13.60
CA GLU A 203 -34.85 8.42 -12.89
C GLU A 203 -36.17 9.17 -13.15
N LYS A 204 -36.57 10.08 -12.24
CA LYS A 204 -37.75 10.96 -12.45
C LYS A 204 -37.67 11.79 -13.75
N SER A 205 -36.47 12.05 -14.24
CA SER A 205 -36.19 12.71 -15.52
C SER A 205 -36.53 11.85 -16.74
N GLY A 206 -36.78 10.55 -16.55
CA GLY A 206 -36.98 9.55 -17.61
C GLY A 206 -35.72 8.79 -18.00
N ILE A 207 -34.54 9.14 -17.46
CA ILE A 207 -33.27 8.48 -17.82
C ILE A 207 -33.20 7.08 -17.21
N VAL A 208 -32.91 6.08 -18.07
CA VAL A 208 -32.73 4.69 -17.64
C VAL A 208 -31.29 4.47 -17.16
N VAL A 209 -31.15 4.01 -15.92
CA VAL A 209 -29.88 3.73 -15.26
C VAL A 209 -29.51 2.27 -15.46
N HIS A 210 -28.71 2.00 -16.50
CA HIS A 210 -28.22 0.66 -16.81
C HIS A 210 -26.92 0.33 -16.07
N LEU A 211 -26.89 -0.78 -15.34
CA LEU A 211 -25.68 -1.35 -14.75
C LEU A 211 -25.07 -2.36 -15.72
N LYS A 212 -24.21 -1.89 -16.63
CA LYS A 212 -23.65 -2.74 -17.70
C LYS A 212 -22.33 -3.39 -17.29
N GLN A 213 -21.38 -2.59 -16.82
CA GLN A 213 -20.06 -3.09 -16.43
C GLN A 213 -19.62 -2.51 -15.08
N PRO A 214 -19.05 -3.34 -14.18
CA PRO A 214 -18.49 -2.83 -12.95
C PRO A 214 -17.25 -1.97 -13.23
N PHE A 215 -17.10 -0.88 -12.48
CA PHE A 215 -15.86 -0.12 -12.38
C PHE A 215 -15.12 -0.65 -11.16
N ASN A 216 -14.08 -1.47 -11.37
CA ASN A 216 -13.46 -2.25 -10.29
C ASN A 216 -12.46 -1.42 -9.45
N ALA A 217 -12.43 -1.65 -8.14
CA ALA A 217 -11.49 -1.08 -7.19
C ALA A 217 -10.32 -2.02 -6.91
N THR A 218 -9.09 -1.50 -6.94
CA THR A 218 -7.87 -2.22 -6.50
C THR A 218 -7.57 -1.98 -5.02
N ARG A 219 -8.15 -0.94 -4.40
CA ARG A 219 -8.07 -0.70 -2.95
C ARG A 219 -8.88 -1.76 -2.20
N ILE A 220 -8.31 -2.26 -1.09
CA ILE A 220 -8.90 -3.26 -0.22
C ILE A 220 -8.57 -3.01 1.25
N ASN A 221 -9.41 -3.51 2.15
CA ASN A 221 -9.06 -3.68 3.54
C ASN A 221 -8.09 -4.87 3.68
N ALA A 222 -6.95 -4.69 4.35
CA ALA A 222 -5.95 -5.74 4.53
C ALA A 222 -6.53 -7.01 5.19
N ALA A 223 -7.50 -6.85 6.11
CA ALA A 223 -8.16 -7.99 6.76
C ALA A 223 -9.03 -8.83 5.81
N ASN A 224 -9.36 -8.30 4.64
CA ASN A 224 -10.18 -8.94 3.61
C ASN A 224 -9.35 -9.46 2.42
N ILE A 225 -8.02 -9.47 2.53
CA ILE A 225 -7.13 -9.90 1.44
C ILE A 225 -7.45 -11.31 0.94
N GLU A 226 -7.78 -12.24 1.84
CA GLU A 226 -8.11 -13.62 1.47
C GLU A 226 -9.34 -13.68 0.55
N ASN A 227 -10.38 -12.89 0.86
CA ASN A 227 -11.58 -12.80 0.02
C ASN A 227 -11.24 -12.18 -1.33
N ARG A 228 -10.41 -11.13 -1.37
CA ARG A 228 -9.95 -10.53 -2.62
C ARG A 228 -9.19 -11.54 -3.49
N VAL A 229 -8.30 -12.34 -2.90
CA VAL A 229 -7.57 -13.39 -3.63
C VAL A 229 -8.54 -14.41 -4.22
N LYS A 230 -9.57 -14.83 -3.47
CA LYS A 230 -10.63 -15.72 -4.00
C LYS A 230 -11.36 -15.08 -5.20
N GLU A 231 -11.72 -13.80 -5.10
CA GLU A 231 -12.35 -13.05 -6.21
C GLU A 231 -11.46 -12.97 -7.45
N LEU A 232 -10.17 -12.66 -7.28
CA LEU A 232 -9.23 -12.51 -8.41
C LEU A 232 -8.87 -13.83 -9.08
N ASN A 233 -9.05 -14.96 -8.39
CA ASN A 233 -8.90 -16.30 -8.96
C ASN A 233 -10.13 -16.74 -9.77
N LYS A 234 -11.29 -16.07 -9.62
CA LYS A 234 -12.46 -16.37 -10.45
C LYS A 234 -12.14 -16.03 -11.90
N VAL A 235 -12.64 -16.89 -12.79
CA VAL A 235 -12.57 -16.69 -14.23
C VAL A 235 -13.76 -15.85 -14.66
N ALA A 236 -13.55 -14.78 -15.42
CA ALA A 236 -14.66 -13.98 -15.94
C ALA A 236 -15.43 -14.78 -17.01
N ASP A 237 -16.67 -15.17 -16.71
CA ASP A 237 -17.50 -16.06 -17.56
C ASP A 237 -17.93 -15.48 -18.92
N ASN A 238 -17.70 -14.20 -19.20
CA ASN A 238 -18.32 -13.49 -20.32
C ASN A 238 -17.37 -13.03 -21.44
N SER A 239 -16.20 -13.67 -21.62
CA SER A 239 -15.31 -13.33 -22.74
C SER A 239 -14.80 -14.57 -23.49
N GLU A 240 -14.60 -14.45 -24.81
CA GLU A 240 -14.11 -15.52 -25.72
C GLU A 240 -12.74 -16.10 -25.31
N LYS A 241 -12.03 -15.45 -24.38
CA LYS A 241 -10.82 -15.96 -23.73
C LYS A 241 -10.94 -15.70 -22.23
N PRO A 242 -11.39 -16.66 -21.41
CA PRO A 242 -11.48 -16.49 -19.97
C PRO A 242 -10.12 -16.08 -19.38
N LYS A 243 -10.05 -14.91 -18.75
CA LYS A 243 -8.87 -14.44 -18.02
C LYS A 243 -9.21 -14.28 -16.55
N GLN A 244 -8.26 -14.61 -15.69
CA GLN A 244 -8.40 -14.47 -14.24
C GLN A 244 -8.28 -13.00 -13.84
N GLY A 245 -8.95 -12.60 -12.75
CA GLY A 245 -8.92 -11.22 -12.25
C GLY A 245 -7.51 -10.68 -11.96
N PHE A 246 -6.57 -11.51 -11.51
CA PHE A 246 -5.16 -11.12 -11.35
C PHE A 246 -4.53 -10.65 -12.66
N TRP A 247 -4.80 -11.36 -13.76
CA TRP A 247 -4.28 -11.01 -15.07
C TRP A 247 -4.84 -9.66 -15.53
N GLU A 248 -6.13 -9.41 -15.31
CA GLU A 248 -6.76 -8.13 -15.65
C GLU A 248 -6.13 -6.96 -14.88
N GLU A 249 -5.94 -7.10 -13.57
CA GLU A 249 -5.35 -6.03 -12.75
C GLU A 249 -3.89 -5.79 -13.12
N PHE A 250 -3.12 -6.85 -13.37
CA PHE A 250 -1.74 -6.75 -13.83
C PHE A 250 -1.63 -6.02 -15.17
N GLU A 251 -2.50 -6.32 -16.14
CA GLU A 251 -2.49 -5.67 -17.45
C GLU A 251 -2.90 -4.20 -17.38
N VAL A 252 -3.82 -3.84 -16.47
CA VAL A 252 -4.15 -2.44 -16.21
C VAL A 252 -2.94 -1.67 -15.66
N LEU A 253 -2.09 -2.32 -14.85
CA LEU A 253 -0.82 -1.72 -14.41
C LEU A 253 0.17 -1.58 -15.58
N GLN A 254 0.32 -2.61 -16.41
CA GLN A 254 1.21 -2.57 -17.59
C GLN A 254 0.81 -1.45 -18.57
N GLN A 255 -0.48 -1.22 -18.77
CA GLN A 255 -0.96 -0.12 -19.62
C GLN A 255 -0.59 1.28 -19.08
N GLN A 256 -0.31 1.41 -17.79
CA GLN A 256 0.12 2.66 -17.18
C GLN A 256 1.61 2.93 -17.37
N GLU A 257 2.42 1.94 -17.78
CA GLU A 257 3.87 2.09 -18.00
C GLU A 257 4.17 3.23 -18.99
N CYS A 258 3.32 3.43 -20.00
CA CYS A 258 3.44 4.52 -20.97
C CYS A 258 3.37 5.93 -20.35
N LYS A 259 2.84 6.04 -19.12
CA LYS A 259 2.77 7.31 -18.36
C LYS A 259 4.02 7.56 -17.50
N LEU A 260 4.86 6.54 -17.29
CA LEU A 260 6.03 6.55 -16.43
C LEU A 260 7.34 6.56 -17.23
N LEU A 261 7.34 7.24 -18.39
CA LEU A 261 8.51 7.38 -19.25
C LEU A 261 9.49 8.42 -18.68
N TYR A 262 10.11 8.10 -17.55
CA TYR A 262 11.12 8.94 -16.94
C TYR A 262 12.48 8.84 -17.67
N PRO A 263 13.28 9.92 -17.67
CA PRO A 263 14.62 9.92 -18.23
C PRO A 263 15.53 8.84 -17.60
N ARG A 264 16.38 8.23 -18.44
CA ARG A 264 17.39 7.22 -18.08
C ARG A 264 18.72 7.50 -18.80
N LYS A 265 19.01 8.79 -19.05
CA LYS A 265 20.10 9.27 -19.90
C LYS A 265 21.46 8.92 -19.31
N GLU A 266 21.60 8.97 -17.99
CA GLU A 266 22.88 8.68 -17.32
C GLU A 266 23.32 7.23 -17.55
N GLY A 267 22.38 6.28 -17.48
CA GLY A 267 22.65 4.88 -17.78
C GLY A 267 22.95 4.60 -19.27
N GLN A 268 22.57 5.50 -20.18
CA GLN A 268 22.80 5.36 -21.63
C GLN A 268 24.16 5.90 -22.09
N ARG A 269 24.86 6.66 -21.24
CA ARG A 269 26.21 7.20 -21.53
C ARG A 269 27.18 6.10 -21.92
N ALA A 270 28.09 6.40 -22.85
CA ALA A 270 28.97 5.41 -23.43
C ALA A 270 29.84 4.70 -22.36
N GLU A 271 30.27 5.47 -21.36
CA GLU A 271 31.14 5.08 -20.26
C GLU A 271 30.40 4.20 -19.23
N ASN A 272 29.07 4.33 -19.13
CA ASN A 272 28.23 3.60 -18.18
C ASN A 272 27.67 2.30 -18.76
N LYS A 273 27.73 2.08 -20.08
CA LYS A 273 27.18 0.87 -20.73
C LYS A 273 27.69 -0.44 -20.14
N SER A 274 28.99 -0.52 -19.83
CA SER A 274 29.61 -1.72 -19.24
C SER A 274 29.31 -1.89 -17.74
N LYS A 275 28.75 -0.87 -17.09
CA LYS A 275 28.30 -0.92 -15.69
C LYS A 275 26.85 -1.44 -15.56
N ASN A 276 26.17 -1.70 -16.68
CA ASN A 276 24.81 -2.24 -16.70
C ASN A 276 24.83 -3.73 -17.03
N ARG A 277 24.23 -4.58 -16.17
CA ARG A 277 24.12 -6.01 -16.48
C ARG A 277 23.27 -6.25 -17.72
N TYR A 278 22.24 -5.44 -17.91
CA TYR A 278 21.37 -5.48 -19.08
C TYR A 278 21.30 -4.10 -19.73
N LYS A 279 21.55 -4.05 -21.04
CA LYS A 279 21.60 -2.82 -21.83
C LYS A 279 20.35 -1.94 -21.69
N ASN A 280 19.18 -2.54 -21.51
CA ASN A 280 17.89 -1.85 -21.54
C ASN A 280 17.26 -1.65 -20.16
N ILE A 281 17.91 -2.14 -19.09
CA ILE A 281 17.45 -1.98 -17.71
C ILE A 281 18.37 -0.98 -17.03
N LEU A 282 17.91 0.26 -16.99
CA LEU A 282 18.69 1.42 -16.57
C LEU A 282 17.95 2.16 -15.45
N PRO A 283 18.67 2.77 -14.50
CA PRO A 283 18.04 3.51 -13.42
C PRO A 283 17.39 4.79 -13.95
N PHE A 284 16.30 5.22 -13.33
CA PHE A 284 15.74 6.54 -13.60
C PHE A 284 16.68 7.64 -13.09
N ASP A 285 16.93 8.65 -13.92
CA ASP A 285 17.87 9.73 -13.59
C ASP A 285 17.42 10.50 -12.33
N THR A 286 16.11 10.64 -12.12
CA THR A 286 15.51 11.42 -11.02
C THR A 286 15.65 10.79 -9.65
N THR A 287 15.91 9.48 -9.58
CA THR A 287 15.99 8.73 -8.31
C THR A 287 17.23 7.86 -8.24
N ARG A 288 18.17 7.98 -9.18
CA ARG A 288 19.39 7.16 -9.18
C ARG A 288 20.23 7.46 -7.95
N VAL A 289 21.02 6.48 -7.52
CA VAL A 289 22.06 6.73 -6.52
C VAL A 289 23.29 7.31 -7.23
N GLU A 290 23.75 8.47 -6.78
CA GLU A 290 24.97 9.12 -7.28
C GLU A 290 26.13 8.83 -6.33
N ILE A 291 27.26 8.35 -6.84
CA ILE A 291 28.44 8.08 -6.02
C ILE A 291 29.10 9.42 -5.64
N ARG A 292 29.09 9.77 -4.35
CA ARG A 292 29.55 11.10 -3.86
C ARG A 292 31.07 11.27 -3.95
N GLU A 293 31.82 10.22 -3.65
CA GLU A 293 33.28 10.18 -3.78
C GLU A 293 33.70 9.67 -5.16
N ALA A 294 33.08 10.24 -6.19
CA ALA A 294 33.41 10.00 -7.59
C ALA A 294 34.73 10.67 -7.98
N ASP A 295 35.45 10.05 -8.91
CA ASP A 295 36.67 10.62 -9.48
C ASP A 295 36.27 11.60 -10.60
N THR A 296 36.45 12.89 -10.38
CA THR A 296 36.02 13.95 -11.31
C THR A 296 36.71 13.88 -12.66
N ASP A 297 37.88 13.25 -12.73
CA ASP A 297 38.66 13.09 -13.96
C ASP A 297 38.24 11.86 -14.77
N VAL A 298 37.40 10.99 -14.20
CA VAL A 298 36.90 9.76 -14.82
C VAL A 298 35.42 9.93 -15.15
N PRO A 299 35.04 10.11 -16.43
CA PRO A 299 33.64 10.21 -16.82
C PRO A 299 32.83 8.96 -16.42
N GLY A 300 31.65 9.17 -15.81
CA GLY A 300 30.78 8.09 -15.34
C GLY A 300 31.22 7.44 -14.02
N SER A 301 32.18 8.04 -13.30
CA SER A 301 32.62 7.57 -11.98
C SER A 301 31.57 7.76 -10.88
N ASP A 302 30.58 8.61 -11.11
CA ASP A 302 29.42 8.85 -10.23
C ASP A 302 28.29 7.83 -10.43
N TYR A 303 28.40 6.94 -11.42
CA TYR A 303 27.32 6.06 -11.84
C TYR A 303 27.37 4.69 -11.17
N ILE A 304 26.23 4.29 -10.62
CA ILE A 304 25.85 2.92 -10.28
C ILE A 304 24.41 2.66 -10.76
N ASN A 305 24.13 1.44 -11.23
CA ASN A 305 22.76 1.05 -11.64
C ASN A 305 21.92 0.72 -10.39
N ALA A 306 21.45 1.78 -9.72
CA ALA A 306 20.65 1.71 -8.51
C ALA A 306 19.69 2.90 -8.41
N ASN A 307 18.52 2.71 -7.78
CA ASN A 307 17.56 3.76 -7.47
C ASN A 307 17.14 3.75 -5.99
N TYR A 308 16.93 4.93 -5.43
CA TYR A 308 16.21 5.09 -4.17
C TYR A 308 14.73 4.77 -4.36
N ILE A 309 14.20 3.91 -3.50
CA ILE A 309 12.78 3.57 -3.45
C ILE A 309 12.26 4.05 -2.10
N ARG A 310 11.38 5.05 -2.17
CA ARG A 310 10.74 5.67 -1.02
C ARG A 310 9.25 5.37 -1.09
N SER A 311 8.64 5.09 0.05
CA SER A 311 7.19 5.06 0.14
C SER A 311 6.67 6.48 -0.09
N MET A 312 6.14 6.75 -1.28
CA MET A 312 5.53 8.05 -1.59
C MET A 312 4.25 8.21 -0.76
N HIS A 313 4.09 9.35 -0.10
CA HIS A 313 2.88 9.68 0.65
C HIS A 313 1.67 9.81 -0.28
N GLU A 314 0.51 9.28 0.14
CA GLU A 314 -0.76 9.88 -0.28
C GLU A 314 -0.90 11.19 0.52
N GLU A 315 -1.12 12.31 -0.19
CA GLU A 315 -1.27 13.65 0.40
C GLU A 315 -2.21 13.61 1.63
N GLY A 316 -1.72 14.08 2.80
CA GLY A 316 -2.56 14.35 3.97
C GLY A 316 -2.50 13.37 5.15
N ARG A 317 -1.53 12.44 5.22
CA ARG A 317 -1.27 11.67 6.46
C ARG A 317 0.18 11.87 6.95
N HIS A 318 0.33 12.51 8.10
CA HIS A 318 1.55 12.42 8.90
C HIS A 318 1.68 10.99 9.42
N VAL A 319 2.53 10.19 8.77
CA VAL A 319 3.00 8.91 9.28
C VAL A 319 4.53 9.03 9.33
N GLU A 320 5.14 8.46 10.37
CA GLU A 320 6.59 8.33 10.55
C GLU A 320 7.31 8.02 9.23
N GLU A 321 8.51 8.59 9.01
CA GLU A 321 9.32 8.40 7.81
C GLU A 321 9.39 6.90 7.45
N GLY A 322 8.67 6.51 6.39
CA GLY A 322 8.61 5.13 5.95
C GLY A 322 9.99 4.61 5.56
N LYS A 323 10.19 3.29 5.63
CA LYS A 323 11.46 2.65 5.26
C LYS A 323 11.89 3.09 3.85
N VAL A 324 13.16 3.47 3.75
CA VAL A 324 13.80 3.80 2.46
C VAL A 324 14.62 2.59 2.02
N PHE A 325 14.52 2.25 0.74
CA PHE A 325 15.27 1.17 0.13
C PHE A 325 16.15 1.70 -0.99
N ILE A 326 17.19 0.93 -1.34
CA ILE A 326 17.93 1.08 -2.58
C ILE A 326 17.75 -0.19 -3.38
N ALA A 327 17.10 -0.11 -4.53
CA ALA A 327 17.01 -1.20 -5.48
C ALA A 327 18.20 -1.13 -6.44
N THR A 328 19.00 -2.18 -6.51
CA THR A 328 20.19 -2.23 -7.38
C THR A 328 20.29 -3.57 -8.12
N GLN A 329 21.13 -3.63 -9.14
CA GLN A 329 21.43 -4.86 -9.87
C GLN A 329 22.48 -5.71 -9.13
N GLY A 330 22.51 -7.01 -9.42
CA GLY A 330 23.56 -7.90 -8.96
C GLY A 330 24.92 -7.43 -9.50
N CYS A 331 25.94 -7.41 -8.65
CA CYS A 331 27.26 -6.87 -8.97
C CYS A 331 27.90 -7.51 -10.19
N LEU A 332 28.45 -6.68 -11.08
CA LEU A 332 29.39 -7.09 -12.13
C LEU A 332 30.83 -6.99 -11.59
N GLN A 333 31.77 -7.65 -12.26
CA GLN A 333 33.17 -7.63 -11.84
C GLN A 333 33.74 -6.20 -11.74
N ASN A 334 33.34 -5.31 -12.65
CA ASN A 334 33.75 -3.90 -12.71
C ASN A 334 32.90 -2.95 -11.87
N THR A 335 31.87 -3.42 -11.16
CA THR A 335 30.99 -2.57 -10.33
C THR A 335 31.04 -2.93 -8.84
N VAL A 336 31.84 -3.92 -8.42
CA VAL A 336 31.96 -4.31 -7.00
C VAL A 336 32.45 -3.15 -6.13
N VAL A 337 33.41 -2.37 -6.62
CA VAL A 337 33.94 -1.21 -5.88
C VAL A 337 32.87 -0.11 -5.78
N ASP A 338 32.15 0.17 -6.86
CA ASP A 338 31.06 1.15 -6.87
C ASP A 338 29.93 0.73 -5.91
N PHE A 339 29.63 -0.57 -5.81
CA PHE A 339 28.66 -1.11 -4.85
C PHE A 339 29.08 -0.83 -3.41
N TRP A 340 30.34 -1.07 -3.04
CA TRP A 340 30.83 -0.78 -1.69
C TRP A 340 30.90 0.72 -1.39
N LYS A 341 31.20 1.57 -2.39
CA LYS A 341 31.08 3.03 -2.24
C LYS A 341 29.64 3.42 -1.90
N MET A 342 28.66 2.87 -2.64
CA MET A 342 27.23 3.09 -2.41
C MET A 342 26.81 2.66 -1.00
N VAL A 343 27.10 1.42 -0.61
CA VAL A 343 26.76 0.89 0.73
C VAL A 343 27.33 1.78 1.83
N TYR A 344 28.59 2.21 1.70
CA TYR A 344 29.26 3.01 2.72
C TYR A 344 28.72 4.45 2.81
N GLN A 345 28.55 5.13 1.67
CA GLN A 345 28.08 6.53 1.64
C GLN A 345 26.63 6.68 2.12
N GLU A 346 25.81 5.65 1.93
CA GLU A 346 24.40 5.65 2.29
C GLU A 346 24.16 5.17 3.72
N ASN A 347 25.23 4.86 4.47
CA ASN A 347 25.16 4.35 5.83
C ASN A 347 24.30 3.06 5.95
N THR A 348 24.34 2.21 4.91
CA THR A 348 23.57 0.96 4.88
C THR A 348 24.18 -0.05 5.85
N HIS A 349 23.34 -0.63 6.71
CA HIS A 349 23.72 -1.75 7.57
C HIS A 349 23.08 -3.08 7.17
N VAL A 350 22.03 -3.07 6.36
CA VAL A 350 21.35 -4.31 5.93
C VAL A 350 21.36 -4.41 4.41
N ILE A 351 21.89 -5.53 3.91
CA ILE A 351 21.91 -5.87 2.49
C ILE A 351 21.06 -7.14 2.29
N VAL A 352 20.12 -7.10 1.36
CA VAL A 352 19.25 -8.19 0.97
C VAL A 352 19.60 -8.61 -0.46
N MET A 353 20.05 -9.85 -0.63
CA MET A 353 20.36 -10.50 -1.90
C MET A 353 19.35 -11.60 -2.15
N THR A 354 18.53 -11.49 -3.20
CA THR A 354 17.45 -12.46 -3.49
C THR A 354 17.81 -13.47 -4.59
N THR A 355 19.11 -13.67 -4.87
CA THR A 355 19.61 -14.56 -5.94
C THR A 355 20.81 -15.38 -5.49
N LYS A 356 21.05 -16.50 -6.19
CA LYS A 356 22.33 -17.21 -6.16
C LYS A 356 23.35 -16.49 -7.04
N GLU A 357 24.64 -16.72 -6.81
CA GLU A 357 25.70 -16.15 -7.68
C GLU A 357 25.52 -16.60 -9.15
N MET A 358 25.13 -17.87 -9.32
CA MET A 358 24.90 -18.51 -10.60
C MET A 358 23.58 -19.29 -10.57
N GLU A 359 22.78 -19.14 -11.62
CA GLU A 359 21.54 -19.88 -11.83
C GLU A 359 21.57 -20.47 -13.24
N ARG A 360 21.41 -21.79 -13.36
CA ARG A 360 21.46 -22.54 -14.64
C ARG A 360 22.69 -22.22 -15.50
N GLY A 361 23.85 -22.09 -14.87
CA GLY A 361 25.12 -21.77 -15.55
C GLY A 361 25.26 -20.32 -16.01
N ARG A 362 24.33 -19.43 -15.64
CA ARG A 362 24.41 -17.99 -15.94
C ARG A 362 24.73 -17.20 -14.68
N ASN A 363 25.73 -16.32 -14.77
CA ASN A 363 26.10 -15.43 -13.68
C ASN A 363 25.02 -14.38 -13.43
N LYS A 364 24.44 -14.40 -12.23
CA LYS A 364 23.41 -13.44 -11.77
C LYS A 364 24.01 -12.35 -10.89
N CYS A 365 25.03 -12.69 -10.10
CA CYS A 365 25.76 -11.73 -9.27
C CYS A 365 27.19 -12.24 -9.05
N VAL A 366 28.19 -11.39 -9.25
CA VAL A 366 29.56 -11.68 -8.81
C VAL A 366 29.62 -11.53 -7.29
N ARG A 367 30.36 -12.42 -6.64
CA ARG A 367 30.63 -12.34 -5.20
C ARG A 367 31.37 -11.05 -4.85
N TYR A 368 30.78 -10.25 -3.98
CA TYR A 368 31.34 -8.97 -3.50
C TYR A 368 31.72 -8.99 -2.01
N TRP A 369 31.73 -10.16 -1.38
CA TRP A 369 32.16 -10.39 0.00
C TRP A 369 33.29 -11.44 0.02
N PRO A 370 34.15 -11.47 1.06
CA PRO A 370 35.17 -12.50 1.21
C PRO A 370 34.60 -13.81 1.76
N ASP A 371 35.37 -14.89 1.66
CA ASP A 371 35.04 -16.16 2.33
C ASP A 371 35.08 -15.99 3.86
N LEU A 372 34.43 -16.90 4.59
CA LEU A 372 34.37 -16.87 6.06
C LEU A 372 35.77 -16.75 6.69
N ASN A 373 35.92 -15.83 7.64
CA ASN A 373 37.16 -15.44 8.31
C ASN A 373 38.21 -14.75 7.43
N ALA A 374 37.94 -14.54 6.14
CA ALA A 374 38.83 -13.81 5.25
C ALA A 374 38.49 -12.31 5.19
N THR A 375 39.50 -11.52 4.83
CA THR A 375 39.39 -10.08 4.59
C THR A 375 39.74 -9.79 3.13
N LYS A 376 39.00 -8.89 2.49
CA LYS A 376 39.27 -8.44 1.12
C LYS A 376 39.04 -6.94 0.99
N GLU A 377 39.91 -6.30 0.21
CA GLU A 377 39.83 -4.88 -0.09
C GLU A 377 39.05 -4.65 -1.40
N PHE A 378 38.14 -3.68 -1.35
CA PHE A 378 37.33 -3.20 -2.46
C PHE A 378 37.52 -1.69 -2.61
N GLY A 379 38.60 -1.30 -3.28
CA GLY A 379 39.02 0.10 -3.33
C GLY A 379 39.47 0.60 -1.96
N LYS A 380 38.76 1.58 -1.39
CA LYS A 380 39.09 2.18 -0.08
C LYS A 380 38.38 1.51 1.10
N VAL A 381 37.61 0.46 0.83
CA VAL A 381 36.82 -0.26 1.83
C VAL A 381 37.42 -1.65 2.02
N SER A 382 37.73 -2.01 3.26
CA SER A 382 38.11 -3.37 3.64
C SER A 382 36.92 -4.06 4.28
N VAL A 383 36.63 -5.27 3.83
CA VAL A 383 35.50 -6.08 4.29
C VAL A 383 36.03 -7.40 4.80
N LYS A 384 35.62 -7.80 5.99
CA LYS A 384 35.92 -9.09 6.60
C LYS A 384 34.61 -9.81 6.88
N ASN A 385 34.55 -11.08 6.50
CA ASN A 385 33.40 -11.93 6.80
C ASN A 385 33.63 -12.62 8.13
N VAL A 386 32.94 -12.15 9.17
CA VAL A 386 33.17 -12.55 10.57
C VAL A 386 32.45 -13.85 10.88
N GLU A 387 31.20 -13.96 10.43
CA GLU A 387 30.34 -15.09 10.73
C GLU A 387 29.38 -15.37 9.56
N GLU A 388 29.11 -16.65 9.32
CA GLU A 388 28.05 -17.10 8.43
C GLU A 388 27.08 -18.00 9.21
N CYS A 389 25.80 -17.65 9.19
CA CYS A 389 24.70 -18.35 9.84
C CYS A 389 23.73 -18.88 8.76
N PRO A 390 23.90 -20.13 8.29
CA PRO A 390 22.94 -20.76 7.39
C PRO A 390 21.61 -21.00 8.10
N ALA A 391 20.52 -20.54 7.48
CA ALA A 391 19.16 -20.88 7.84
C ALA A 391 18.54 -21.78 6.76
N GLN A 392 17.27 -22.14 6.92
CA GLN A 392 16.57 -23.02 5.97
C GLN A 392 16.54 -22.44 4.55
N ASP A 393 16.16 -21.16 4.41
CA ASP A 393 15.93 -20.53 3.10
C ASP A 393 16.95 -19.46 2.72
N TYR A 394 17.84 -19.10 3.64
CA TYR A 394 18.79 -18.00 3.45
C TYR A 394 20.08 -18.24 4.22
N ILE A 395 21.13 -17.49 3.89
CA ILE A 395 22.36 -17.38 4.68
C ILE A 395 22.45 -15.95 5.19
N LEU A 396 22.67 -15.78 6.49
CA LEU A 396 23.05 -14.50 7.08
C LEU A 396 24.57 -14.44 7.21
N ARG A 397 25.19 -13.35 6.78
CA ARG A 397 26.61 -13.07 7.05
C ARG A 397 26.76 -11.79 7.84
N GLU A 398 27.64 -11.82 8.83
CA GLU A 398 28.10 -10.64 9.54
C GLU A 398 29.38 -10.12 8.90
N LEU A 399 29.29 -8.94 8.29
CA LEU A 399 30.40 -8.31 7.58
C LEU A 399 30.94 -7.14 8.39
N GLU A 400 32.21 -7.22 8.75
CA GLU A 400 32.97 -6.15 9.39
C GLU A 400 33.60 -5.27 8.32
N VAL A 401 33.23 -3.99 8.28
CA VAL A 401 33.58 -3.04 7.22
C VAL A 401 34.35 -1.85 7.77
N THR A 402 35.52 -1.59 7.20
CA THR A 402 36.43 -0.51 7.63
C THR A 402 36.88 0.34 6.45
N ARG A 403 36.98 1.66 6.64
CA ARG A 403 37.62 2.56 5.67
C ARG A 403 39.13 2.54 5.83
N LEU A 404 39.84 2.42 4.72
CA LEU A 404 41.30 2.34 4.68
C LEU A 404 41.96 3.72 4.55
N ASP A 405 41.27 4.70 3.97
CA ASP A 405 41.80 6.04 3.73
C ASP A 405 41.50 7.03 4.87
N ARG A 406 40.68 6.62 5.85
CA ARG A 406 40.28 7.43 7.01
C ARG A 406 40.19 6.56 8.24
N ARG A 407 40.55 7.13 9.40
CA ARG A 407 40.43 6.45 10.68
C ARG A 407 39.00 6.60 11.21
N GLU A 408 38.12 5.74 10.75
CA GLU A 408 36.72 5.64 11.18
C GLU A 408 36.49 4.39 12.03
N LEU A 409 35.39 4.38 12.79
CA LEU A 409 34.97 3.19 13.52
C LEU A 409 34.55 2.09 12.54
N VAL A 410 34.80 0.85 12.95
CA VAL A 410 34.33 -0.34 12.26
C VAL A 410 32.81 -0.32 12.18
N ARG A 411 32.26 -0.65 11.01
CA ARG A 411 30.80 -0.78 10.80
C ARG A 411 30.46 -2.24 10.55
N TYR A 412 29.40 -2.71 11.18
CA TYR A 412 28.88 -4.05 10.95
C TYR A 412 27.71 -4.01 9.96
N ILE A 413 27.74 -4.91 8.99
CA ILE A 413 26.71 -5.02 7.95
C ILE A 413 26.18 -6.45 7.94
N TRP A 414 24.86 -6.57 8.06
CA TRP A 414 24.13 -7.83 8.01
C TRP A 414 23.73 -8.12 6.57
N HIS A 415 24.38 -9.11 5.98
CA HIS A 415 24.15 -9.57 4.61
C HIS A 415 23.23 -10.78 4.60
N TYR A 416 22.00 -10.58 4.15
CA TYR A 416 20.98 -11.60 4.00
C TYR A 416 20.93 -12.09 2.56
N GLN A 417 21.23 -13.37 2.31
CA GLN A 417 21.12 -13.98 0.98
C GLN A 417 20.04 -15.05 0.95
N TYR A 418 18.91 -14.77 0.30
CA TYR A 418 17.83 -15.74 0.09
C TYR A 418 18.19 -16.72 -1.05
N LEU A 419 18.06 -18.02 -0.80
CA LEU A 419 18.53 -19.09 -1.68
C LEU A 419 17.41 -20.00 -2.20
N SER A 420 16.22 -19.92 -1.61
CA SER A 420 15.07 -20.78 -1.94
C SER A 420 14.17 -20.22 -3.05
N TRP A 421 14.50 -19.06 -3.64
CA TRP A 421 13.74 -18.53 -4.77
C TRP A 421 13.91 -19.44 -6.01
N PRO A 422 12.82 -19.85 -6.69
CA PRO A 422 12.90 -20.73 -7.84
C PRO A 422 13.40 -19.99 -9.09
N ASP A 423 14.12 -20.68 -9.98
CA ASP A 423 14.62 -20.09 -11.23
C ASP A 423 13.52 -19.52 -12.14
N HIS A 424 12.29 -20.07 -12.06
CA HIS A 424 11.12 -19.58 -12.78
C HIS A 424 9.95 -19.41 -11.82
N GLY A 425 9.20 -18.33 -12.02
CA GLY A 425 8.01 -18.02 -11.24
C GLY A 425 8.35 -17.49 -9.86
N VAL A 426 7.54 -17.91 -8.88
CA VAL A 426 7.56 -17.47 -7.50
C VAL A 426 7.53 -18.69 -6.58
N PRO A 427 7.94 -18.59 -5.30
CA PRO A 427 7.79 -19.67 -4.34
C PRO A 427 6.34 -20.17 -4.25
N ASN A 428 6.16 -21.49 -4.07
CA ASN A 428 4.82 -22.10 -3.96
C ASN A 428 4.07 -21.66 -2.69
N GLU A 429 4.81 -21.36 -1.62
CA GLU A 429 4.27 -20.89 -0.36
C GLU A 429 5.03 -19.63 0.10
N PRO A 430 4.33 -18.62 0.66
CA PRO A 430 4.96 -17.36 1.05
C PRO A 430 5.70 -17.43 2.39
N GLY A 431 5.52 -18.50 3.18
CA GLY A 431 5.99 -18.58 4.57
C GLY A 431 7.50 -18.34 4.74
N GLY A 432 8.33 -18.93 3.88
CA GLY A 432 9.78 -18.74 3.92
C GLY A 432 10.20 -17.29 3.64
N VAL A 433 9.56 -16.63 2.67
CA VAL A 433 9.82 -15.22 2.35
C VAL A 433 9.33 -14.30 3.47
N LEU A 434 8.17 -14.57 4.06
CA LEU A 434 7.63 -13.79 5.18
C LEU A 434 8.54 -13.86 6.41
N SER A 435 9.00 -15.06 6.78
CA SER A 435 9.93 -15.23 7.90
C SER A 435 11.27 -14.53 7.64
N PHE A 436 11.78 -14.63 6.41
CA PHE A 436 12.99 -13.91 5.99
C PHE A 436 12.85 -12.39 6.14
N LEU A 437 11.77 -11.81 5.62
CA LEU A 437 11.50 -10.37 5.72
C LEU A 437 11.29 -9.92 7.16
N GLU A 438 10.67 -10.74 8.02
CA GLU A 438 10.53 -10.45 9.45
C GLU A 438 11.90 -10.29 10.13
N GLN A 439 12.86 -11.17 9.82
CA GLN A 439 14.22 -11.07 10.36
C GLN A 439 14.96 -9.84 9.82
N VAL A 440 14.88 -9.57 8.52
CA VAL A 440 15.44 -8.34 7.91
C VAL A 440 14.87 -7.09 8.59
N ASN A 441 13.55 -7.05 8.80
CA ASN A 441 12.87 -5.95 9.45
C ASN A 441 13.31 -5.76 10.89
N ARG A 442 13.44 -6.85 11.66
CA ARG A 442 13.89 -6.82 13.05
C ARG A 442 15.32 -6.29 13.16
N THR A 443 16.21 -6.74 12.29
CA THR A 443 17.62 -6.29 12.27
C THR A 443 17.72 -4.81 11.93
N GLN A 444 17.05 -4.35 10.86
CA GLN A 444 17.03 -2.94 10.50
C GLN A 444 16.51 -2.06 11.66
N SER A 445 15.42 -2.46 12.31
CA SER A 445 14.82 -1.70 13.42
C SER A 445 15.66 -1.71 14.71
N ALA A 446 16.58 -2.66 14.88
CA ALA A 446 17.45 -2.73 16.05
C ALA A 446 18.68 -1.79 15.94
N ILE A 447 18.97 -1.27 14.75
CA ILE A 447 20.16 -0.45 14.49
C ILE A 447 19.75 1.03 14.44
N PRO A 448 20.21 1.88 15.39
CA PRO A 448 19.91 3.31 15.35
C PRO A 448 20.59 3.99 14.16
N ASP A 449 19.96 5.03 13.61
CA ASP A 449 20.48 5.87 12.52
C ASP A 449 20.94 5.11 11.27
N THR A 450 20.38 3.92 11.03
CA THR A 450 20.69 3.12 9.85
C THR A 450 20.15 3.76 8.58
N GLY A 451 20.95 3.72 7.50
CA GLY A 451 20.54 4.14 6.18
C GLY A 451 19.59 3.16 5.47
N PRO A 452 19.34 3.38 4.17
CA PRO A 452 18.44 2.53 3.39
C PRO A 452 18.86 1.06 3.34
N ILE A 453 17.88 0.16 3.35
CA ILE A 453 18.13 -1.27 3.07
C ILE A 453 18.48 -1.40 1.58
N VAL A 454 19.64 -1.98 1.28
CA VAL A 454 20.03 -2.28 -0.11
C VAL A 454 19.45 -3.63 -0.49
N VAL A 455 18.59 -3.66 -1.51
CA VAL A 455 17.96 -4.88 -2.04
C VAL A 455 18.43 -5.09 -3.47
N HIS A 456 18.91 -6.30 -3.78
CA HIS A 456 19.34 -6.63 -5.15
C HIS A 456 19.05 -8.07 -5.56
N TYR A 457 18.79 -8.22 -6.85
CA TYR A 457 18.66 -9.46 -7.61
C TYR A 457 19.53 -9.32 -8.87
N ALA A 458 19.51 -10.29 -9.79
CA ALA A 458 20.13 -10.12 -11.11
C ALA A 458 19.71 -8.82 -11.82
N THR A 459 18.45 -8.39 -11.69
CA THR A 459 17.95 -7.09 -12.17
C THR A 459 17.39 -6.27 -11.00
N PRO A 460 17.50 -4.93 -11.02
CA PRO A 460 16.87 -4.08 -10.00
C PRO A 460 15.35 -4.22 -9.96
N LEU A 461 14.72 -4.49 -11.11
CA LEU A 461 13.27 -4.65 -11.26
C LEU A 461 12.73 -5.87 -10.50
N GLN A 462 13.44 -7.00 -10.58
CA GLN A 462 13.04 -8.20 -9.84
C GLN A 462 13.35 -8.08 -8.34
N ALA A 463 14.37 -7.30 -7.96
CA ALA A 463 14.73 -7.11 -6.55
C ALA A 463 13.61 -6.48 -5.70
N LEU A 464 12.66 -5.77 -6.30
CA LEU A 464 11.50 -5.19 -5.61
C LEU A 464 10.24 -6.07 -5.67
N LEU A 465 10.23 -7.06 -6.57
CA LEU A 465 9.13 -8.02 -6.73
C LEU A 465 9.38 -9.32 -5.95
N THR A 466 10.63 -9.57 -5.57
CA THR A 466 11.09 -10.67 -4.70
C THR A 466 11.33 -10.19 -3.29
#